data_AF-A0A3R6FQD4-F1
#
_entry.id   AF-A0A3R6FQD4-F1
#
_cell.length_a   1.000
_cell.length_b   1.000
_cell.length_c   1.000
_cell.angle_alpha   90.00
_cell.angle_beta   90.00
_cell.angle_gamma   90.00
#
_symmetry.space_group_name_H-M   'P 1'
#
loop_
_entity.id
_entity.type
_entity.pdbx_description
1 polymer ?
#
loop_
_entity_poly.entity_id
_entity_poly.type
_entity_poly.pdbx_seq_one_letter_code
_entity_poly.pdbx_strand_id
1 'polypeptide(L)' 'MSQIQVTDLTYGYEGSFDTVFENVSFGIDTDWKLGLIGRNGKGKTTFLNLLRGK' A
#
# COMPACT_ATOMS: atom_id res chain seq x y z
N MET A 1 -3.17 19.35 -9.90
CA MET A 1 -2.25 18.27 -9.50
C MET A 1 -2.95 17.49 -8.41
N SER A 2 -3.13 16.18 -8.59
CA SER A 2 -3.75 15.31 -7.61
C SER A 2 -2.67 14.45 -6.96
N GLN A 3 -2.81 14.21 -5.66
CA GLN A 3 -1.88 13.39 -4.89
C GLN A 3 -2.65 12.34 -4.11
N ILE A 4 -2.11 11.13 -4.08
CA ILE A 4 -2.53 10.08 -3.15
C ILE A 4 -1.56 10.14 -1.98
N GLN A 5 -2.09 10.40 -0.78
CA GLN A 5 -1.31 10.41 0.46
C GLN A 5 -1.65 9.18 1.28
N VAL A 6 -0.61 8.44 1.66
CA VAL A 6 -0.69 7.31 2.57
C VAL A 6 0.05 7.73 3.83
N THR A 7 -0.64 7.70 4.96
CA THR A 7 -0.09 8.14 6.25
C THR A 7 -0.29 7.03 7.27
N ASP A 8 0.80 6.63 7.91
CA ASP A 8 0.90 5.69 9.02
C ASP A 8 0.17 4.36 8.76
N LEU A 9 0.26 3.87 7.52
CA LEU A 9 -0.42 2.65 7.10
C LEU A 9 0.17 1.45 7.83
N THR A 10 -0.65 0.85 8.69
CA THR A 10 -0.42 -0.46 9.28
C THR A 10 -1.59 -1.37 8.91
N TYR A 11 -1.30 -2.51 8.29
CA TYR A 11 -2.33 -3.44 7.86
C TYR A 11 -1.82 -4.87 7.92
N GLY A 12 -2.65 -5.76 8.45
CA GLY A 12 -2.48 -7.20 8.43
C GLY A 12 -3.82 -7.88 8.20
N TYR A 13 -3.79 -9.11 7.68
CA TYR A 13 -4.99 -9.91 7.56
C TYR A 13 -5.38 -10.50 8.91
N GLU A 14 -6.68 -10.63 9.17
CA GLU A 14 -7.18 -11.29 10.36
C GLU A 14 -6.64 -12.72 10.46
N GLY A 15 -6.14 -13.11 11.64
CA GLY A 15 -5.52 -14.41 11.88
C GLY A 15 -4.08 -14.54 11.37
N SER A 16 -3.50 -13.52 10.73
CA SER A 16 -2.06 -13.46 10.43
C SER A 16 -1.27 -12.95 11.64
N PHE A 17 -0.13 -13.57 11.91
CA PHE A 17 0.83 -13.05 12.91
C PHE A 17 1.63 -11.87 12.38
N ASP A 18 1.88 -11.85 11.07
CA ASP A 18 2.69 -10.81 10.44
C ASP A 18 1.79 -9.74 9.81
N THR A 19 2.22 -8.49 9.95
CA THR A 19 1.67 -7.35 9.21
C THR A 19 2.16 -7.38 7.76
N VAL A 20 1.28 -6.96 6.84
CA VAL A 20 1.65 -6.73 5.43
C VAL A 20 2.35 -5.38 5.28
N PHE A 21 1.86 -4.38 6.00
CA PHE A 21 2.45 -3.04 6.10
C PHE A 21 2.55 -2.66 7.57
N GLU A 22 3.66 -2.02 7.93
CA GLU A 22 3.92 -1.54 9.29
C GLU A 22 4.44 -0.10 9.20
N ASN A 23 3.63 0.84 9.71
CA ASN A 23 3.93 2.27 9.77
C ASN A 23 4.48 2.86 8.46
N VAL A 24 3.78 2.62 7.35
CA VAL A 24 4.22 3.07 6.02
C VAL A 24 3.57 4.42 5.68
N SER A 25 4.41 5.41 5.36
CA SER A 25 3.98 6.76 4.95
C SER A 25 4.66 7.19 3.65
N PHE A 26 3.88 7.58 2.64
CA PHE A 26 4.39 8.12 1.37
C PHE A 26 3.31 8.86 0.56
N GLY A 27 3.75 9.71 -0.35
CA GLY A 27 2.90 10.39 -1.34
C GLY A 27 3.14 9.85 -2.75
N ILE A 28 2.08 9.70 -3.53
CA ILE A 28 2.15 9.43 -4.97
C ILE A 28 1.59 10.64 -5.72
N ASP A 29 2.39 11.17 -6.64
CA ASP A 29 1.93 12.13 -7.63
C ASP A 29 1.23 11.38 -8.78
N THR A 30 -0.02 11.74 -9.07
CA THR A 30 -0.81 11.06 -10.11
C THR A 30 -0.44 11.51 -11.52
N ASP A 31 0.35 12.58 -11.66
CA ASP A 31 0.79 13.06 -12.97
C ASP A 31 1.94 12.20 -13.53
N TRP A 32 2.49 11.29 -12.72
CA TRP A 32 3.58 10.39 -13.09
C TRP A 32 3.10 8.95 -13.30
N LYS A 33 3.86 8.19 -14.10
CA LYS A 33 3.70 6.73 -14.20
C LYS A 33 4.54 6.06 -13.12
N LEU A 34 3.87 5.55 -12.07
CA LEU A 34 4.51 4.83 -10.98
C LEU A 34 4.40 3.31 -11.18
N GLY A 35 5.49 2.59 -10.91
CA GLY A 35 5.54 1.13 -10.89
C GLY A 35 5.66 0.58 -9.47
N LEU A 36 4.82 -0.39 -9.11
CA LEU A 36 4.89 -1.11 -7.84
C LEU A 36 5.63 -2.43 -8.00
N ILE A 37 6.84 -2.53 -7.44
CA ILE A 37 7.71 -3.71 -7.55
C ILE A 37 7.92 -4.40 -6.20
N GLY A 38 8.26 -5.68 -6.22
CA GLY A 38 8.54 -6.48 -5.02
C GLY A 38 8.30 -7.96 -5.23
N ARG A 39 8.83 -8.81 -4.34
CA ARG A 39 8.64 -10.27 -4.40
C ARG A 39 7.17 -10.66 -4.23
N ASN A 40 6.82 -11.88 -4.62
CA ASN A 40 5.48 -12.44 -4.36
C ASN A 40 5.23 -12.50 -2.84
N GLY A 41 3.99 -12.19 -2.43
CA GLY A 41 3.60 -12.15 -1.02
C GLY A 41 4.01 -10.88 -0.25
N LYS A 42 4.55 -9.85 -0.91
CA LYS A 42 4.98 -8.58 -0.26
C LYS A 42 3.93 -7.46 -0.31
N GLY A 43 2.64 -7.81 -0.29
CA GLY A 43 1.57 -6.82 -0.16
C GLY A 43 1.19 -6.03 -1.41
N LYS A 44 1.76 -6.28 -2.59
CA LYS A 44 1.43 -5.50 -3.81
C LYS A 44 -0.07 -5.48 -4.14
N THR A 45 -0.70 -6.65 -4.20
CA THR A 45 -2.15 -6.76 -4.43
C THR A 45 -2.95 -6.21 -3.25
N THR A 46 -2.46 -6.41 -2.02
CA THR A 46 -3.06 -5.85 -0.81
C THR A 46 -3.11 -4.33 -0.87
N PHE A 47 -2.01 -3.67 -1.24
CA PHE A 47 -1.95 -2.22 -1.41
C PHE A 47 -2.97 -1.72 -2.44
N LEU A 48 -3.05 -2.36 -3.61
CA LEU A 48 -4.04 -2.00 -4.64
C LEU A 48 -5.48 -2.19 -4.16
N ASN A 49 -5.76 -3.17 -3.30
CA ASN A 49 -7.08 -3.36 -2.71
C ASN A 49 -7.39 -2.26 -1.69
N LEU A 50 -6.44 -1.91 -0.81
CA LEU A 50 -6.59 -0.82 0.15
C LEU A 50 -6.85 0.52 -0.55
N LEU A 51 -6.11 0.83 -1.62
CA LEU A 51 -6.36 2.03 -2.43
C LEU A 51 -7.77 2.06 -3.06
N ARG A 52 -8.36 0.89 -3.32
CA ARG A 52 -9.71 0.74 -3.88
C ARG A 52 -10.80 0.70 -2.81
N GLY A 53 -10.45 0.75 -1.52
CA GLY A 53 -11.38 0.62 -0.41
C GLY A 53 -11.95 -0.80 -0.25
N LYS A 54 -11.17 -1.82 -0.60
CA LYS A 54 -11.52 -3.24 -0.40
C LYS A 54 -10.85 -3.83 0.84
#